data_AF-A0A3N1IUS6-F1
#
_entry.id   AF-A0A3N1IUS6-F1
#
_cell.length_a   1.000
_cell.length_b   1.000
_cell.length_c   1.000
_cell.angle_alpha   90.00
_cell.angle_beta   90.00
_cell.angle_gamma   90.00
#
_symmetry.space_group_name_H-M   'P 1'
#
loop_
_entity.id
_entity.type
_entity.pdbx_description
1 polymer ?
#
loop_
_entity_poly.entity_id
_entity_poly.type
_entity_poly.pdbx_seq_one_letter_code
_entity_poly.pdbx_strand_id
1 'polypeptide(L)'
;MIQIVLFLIAVTLAIFIWRQLGQHKDTVLRVALIAFTVIAVIIAAILGWSRYSAWQNTQKSHQDIVAFFEAYDSWADNAARQAGETELSLSQLEGYARDLAAARGHSYWYSNRALLKNAQGEPQVNDTAVMALEKPLDGIRDIKISYNRGLASHLADSAVRYGYRGGWLVKIYTLDMRQEWDKKRHRWVAAQKTQGIN
;
A
#
# COMPACT_ATOMS: atom_id res chain seq x y z
N MET A 1 -13.36 2.76 -24.04
CA MET A 1 -14.05 1.81 -24.95
C MET A 1 -15.41 1.34 -24.43
N ILE A 2 -15.54 0.87 -23.18
CA ILE A 2 -16.80 0.28 -22.69
C ILE A 2 -18.00 1.25 -22.67
N GLN A 3 -17.76 2.54 -22.41
CA GLN A 3 -18.80 3.59 -22.40
C GLN A 3 -19.38 3.87 -23.79
N ILE A 4 -18.55 3.81 -24.83
CA ILE A 4 -18.97 4.03 -26.22
C ILE A 4 -19.84 2.85 -26.70
N VAL A 5 -19.47 1.62 -26.31
CA VAL A 5 -20.24 0.41 -26.62
C VAL A 5 -21.62 0.44 -25.94
N LEU A 6 -21.68 0.84 -24.67
CA LEU A 6 -22.95 0.97 -23.93
C LEU A 6 -23.86 2.06 -24.52
N PHE A 7 -23.29 3.18 -24.97
CA PHE A 7 -24.04 4.24 -25.62
C PHE A 7 -24.67 3.77 -26.94
N LEU A 8 -23.91 3.04 -27.77
CA LEU A 8 -24.42 2.48 -29.03
C LEU A 8 -25.54 1.47 -28.82
N ILE A 9 -25.43 0.61 -27.80
CA ILE A 9 -26.48 -0.35 -27.42
C ILE A 9 -27.75 0.38 -26.96
N ALA A 10 -27.60 1.45 -26.15
CA ALA A 10 -28.73 2.25 -25.70
C ALA A 10 -29.47 2.93 -26.87
N VAL A 11 -28.73 3.48 -27.85
CA VAL A 11 -29.30 4.10 -29.05
C VAL A 11 -30.05 3.09 -29.92
N THR A 12 -29.48 1.88 -30.11
CA THR A 12 -30.16 0.83 -30.89
C THR A 12 -31.43 0.34 -30.21
N LEU A 13 -31.43 0.20 -28.89
CA LEU A 13 -32.63 -0.12 -28.10
C LEU A 13 -33.70 0.96 -28.19
N ALA A 14 -33.31 2.24 -28.12
CA ALA A 14 -34.25 3.35 -28.25
C ALA A 14 -34.95 3.36 -29.63
N ILE A 15 -34.20 3.13 -30.71
CA ILE A 15 -34.74 3.02 -32.07
C ILE A 15 -35.69 1.83 -32.20
N PHE A 16 -35.35 0.68 -31.61
CA PHE A 16 -36.17 -0.53 -31.65
C PHE A 16 -37.50 -0.36 -30.90
N ILE A 17 -37.47 0.24 -29.71
CA ILE A 17 -38.66 0.53 -28.90
C ILE A 17 -39.57 1.54 -29.61
N TRP A 18 -39.00 2.61 -30.17
CA TRP A 18 -39.75 3.64 -30.91
C TRP A 18 -40.51 3.05 -32.10
N ARG A 19 -39.87 2.13 -32.84
CA ARG A 19 -40.48 1.52 -34.03
C ARG A 19 -41.61 0.54 -33.69
N GLN A 20 -41.57 -0.11 -32.53
CA GLN A 20 -42.58 -1.08 -32.08
C GLN A 20 -43.80 -0.42 -31.40
N LEU A 21 -43.66 0.78 -30.84
CA LEU A 21 -44.73 1.53 -30.16
C LEU A 21 -45.97 1.82 -31.03
N GLY A 22 -45.82 1.78 -32.36
CA GLY A 22 -46.91 2.02 -33.32
C GLY A 22 -47.89 0.85 -33.52
N GLN A 23 -47.55 -0.39 -33.14
CA GLN A 23 -48.37 -1.57 -33.47
C GLN A 23 -48.96 -2.34 -32.27
N HIS A 24 -48.29 -2.37 -31.11
CA HIS A 24 -48.76 -3.16 -29.95
C HIS A 24 -48.44 -2.50 -28.59
N LYS A 25 -49.21 -1.48 -28.18
CA LYS A 25 -48.90 -0.63 -27.00
C LYS A 25 -48.63 -1.39 -25.70
N ASP A 26 -49.44 -2.39 -25.34
CA ASP A 26 -49.26 -3.15 -24.08
C ASP A 26 -48.07 -4.11 -24.13
N THR A 27 -47.86 -4.76 -25.28
CA THR A 27 -46.71 -5.66 -25.50
C THR A 27 -45.40 -4.87 -25.50
N VAL A 28 -45.40 -3.67 -26.09
CA VAL A 28 -44.24 -2.77 -26.14
C VAL A 28 -43.87 -2.29 -24.74
N LEU A 29 -44.85 -1.94 -23.91
CA LEU A 29 -44.59 -1.48 -22.56
C LEU A 29 -43.97 -2.60 -21.71
N ARG A 30 -44.45 -3.84 -21.81
CA ARG A 30 -43.81 -5.01 -21.16
C ARG A 30 -42.39 -5.25 -21.66
N VAL A 31 -42.17 -5.22 -22.97
CA VAL A 31 -40.83 -5.44 -23.57
C VAL A 31 -39.86 -4.33 -23.16
N ALA A 32 -40.31 -3.07 -23.14
CA ALA A 32 -39.49 -1.95 -22.67
C ALA A 32 -39.13 -2.07 -21.20
N LEU A 33 -40.05 -2.54 -20.34
CA LEU A 33 -39.80 -2.78 -18.93
C LEU A 33 -38.79 -3.91 -18.70
N ILE A 34 -38.92 -5.01 -19.44
CA ILE A 34 -37.94 -6.11 -19.43
C ILE A 34 -36.57 -5.61 -19.89
N ALA A 35 -36.52 -4.88 -21.00
CA ALA A 35 -35.28 -4.32 -21.53
C ALA A 35 -34.62 -3.35 -20.53
N PHE A 36 -35.40 -2.47 -19.91
CA PHE A 36 -34.91 -1.55 -18.87
C PHE A 36 -34.34 -2.30 -17.67
N THR A 37 -35.02 -3.37 -17.24
CA THR A 37 -34.55 -4.22 -16.13
C THR A 37 -33.23 -4.91 -16.48
N VAL A 38 -33.12 -5.45 -17.70
CA VAL A 38 -31.88 -6.06 -18.19
C VAL A 38 -30.74 -5.04 -18.24
N ILE A 39 -31.00 -3.83 -18.74
CA ILE A 39 -30.01 -2.74 -18.79
C ILE A 39 -29.57 -2.34 -17.37
N ALA A 40 -30.52 -2.20 -16.43
CA ALA A 40 -30.22 -1.87 -15.05
C ALA A 40 -29.31 -2.91 -14.39
N VAL A 41 -29.58 -4.20 -14.62
CA VAL A 41 -28.73 -5.31 -14.14
C VAL A 41 -27.33 -5.26 -14.76
N ILE A 42 -27.21 -4.99 -16.05
CA ILE A 42 -25.91 -4.86 -16.73
C ILE A 42 -25.11 -3.68 -16.16
N ILE A 43 -25.73 -2.52 -15.97
CA ILE A 43 -25.07 -1.35 -15.37
C ILE A 43 -24.60 -1.66 -13.96
N ALA A 44 -25.45 -2.30 -13.14
CA ALA A 44 -25.09 -2.72 -11.78
C ALA A 44 -23.91 -3.70 -11.77
N ALA A 45 -23.88 -4.66 -12.70
CA ALA A 45 -22.78 -5.61 -12.83
C ALA A 45 -21.47 -4.93 -13.24
N ILE A 46 -21.51 -3.97 -14.18
CA ILE A 46 -20.32 -3.21 -14.61
C ILE A 46 -19.79 -2.34 -13.48
N LEU A 47 -20.66 -1.64 -12.75
CA LEU A 47 -20.27 -0.85 -11.58
C LEU A 47 -19.70 -1.72 -10.46
N GLY A 48 -20.31 -2.88 -10.22
CA GLY A 48 -19.84 -3.88 -9.27
C GLY A 48 -18.43 -4.38 -9.62
N TRP A 49 -18.21 -4.75 -10.88
CA TRP A 49 -16.91 -5.20 -11.38
C TRP A 49 -15.85 -4.09 -11.32
N SER A 50 -16.20 -2.86 -11.69
CA SER A 50 -15.29 -1.71 -11.61
C SER A 50 -14.84 -1.44 -10.17
N ARG A 51 -15.76 -1.47 -9.20
CA ARG A 51 -15.43 -1.32 -7.78
C ARG A 51 -14.58 -2.48 -7.27
N TYR A 52 -14.91 -3.71 -7.67
CA TYR A 52 -14.15 -4.90 -7.29
C TYR A 52 -12.71 -4.86 -7.84
N SER A 53 -12.55 -4.51 -9.12
CA SER A 53 -11.24 -4.37 -9.77
C SER A 53 -10.39 -3.27 -9.10
N ALA A 54 -11.00 -2.13 -8.78
CA ALA A 54 -10.32 -1.07 -8.03
C ALA A 54 -9.88 -1.55 -6.64
N TRP A 55 -10.78 -2.19 -5.89
CA TRP A 55 -10.46 -2.76 -4.59
C TRP A 55 -9.31 -3.79 -4.67
N GLN A 56 -9.34 -4.67 -5.67
CA GLN A 56 -8.29 -5.68 -5.87
C GLN A 56 -6.93 -5.04 -6.17
N ASN A 57 -6.90 -4.00 -7.00
CA ASN A 57 -5.67 -3.26 -7.28
C ASN A 57 -5.12 -2.57 -6.02
N THR A 58 -6.00 -1.97 -5.20
CA THR A 58 -5.63 -1.38 -3.91
C THR A 58 -5.05 -2.43 -2.96
N GLN A 59 -5.70 -3.59 -2.82
CA GLN A 59 -5.18 -4.69 -1.97
C GLN A 59 -3.82 -5.19 -2.47
N LYS A 60 -3.65 -5.32 -3.79
CA LYS A 60 -2.37 -5.72 -4.38
C LYS A 60 -1.27 -4.71 -4.08
N SER A 61 -1.56 -3.41 -4.19
CA SER A 61 -0.61 -2.35 -3.84
C SER A 61 -0.24 -2.39 -2.35
N HIS A 62 -1.21 -2.62 -1.46
CA HIS A 62 -0.94 -2.74 -0.02
C HIS A 62 -0.02 -3.93 0.28
N GLN A 63 -0.31 -5.08 -0.33
CA GLN A 63 0.51 -6.28 -0.19
C GLN A 63 1.92 -6.07 -0.75
N ASP A 64 2.06 -5.36 -1.86
CA ASP A 64 3.37 -5.15 -2.48
C ASP A 64 4.26 -4.21 -1.65
N ILE A 65 3.67 -3.15 -1.05
CA ILE A 65 4.39 -2.29 -0.11
C ILE A 65 4.91 -3.12 1.07
N VAL A 66 4.07 -3.92 1.71
CA VAL A 66 4.49 -4.77 2.83
C VAL A 66 5.55 -5.78 2.38
N ALA A 67 5.34 -6.45 1.25
CA ALA A 67 6.26 -7.44 0.72
C ALA A 67 7.64 -6.86 0.38
N PHE A 68 7.70 -5.60 -0.03
CA PHE A 68 8.95 -4.89 -0.23
C PHE A 68 9.73 -4.70 1.07
N PHE A 69 9.10 -4.22 2.14
CA PHE A 69 9.77 -4.05 3.43
C PHE A 69 10.18 -5.38 4.04
N GLU A 70 9.32 -6.40 3.94
CA GLU A 70 9.63 -7.76 4.42
C GLU A 70 10.80 -8.39 3.65
N ALA A 71 10.84 -8.25 2.32
CA ALA A 71 11.94 -8.74 1.50
C ALA A 71 13.25 -7.99 1.81
N TYR A 72 13.17 -6.67 2.01
CA TYR A 72 14.30 -5.86 2.43
C TYR A 72 14.88 -6.32 3.76
N ASP A 73 14.03 -6.46 4.78
CA ASP A 73 14.46 -6.91 6.12
C ASP A 73 15.06 -8.31 6.08
N SER A 74 14.44 -9.23 5.34
CA SER A 74 14.93 -10.60 5.20
C SER A 74 16.33 -10.64 4.57
N TRP A 75 16.54 -9.85 3.51
CA TRP A 75 17.85 -9.71 2.90
C TRP A 75 18.85 -9.04 3.85
N ALA A 76 18.48 -7.94 4.50
CA ALA A 76 19.36 -7.19 5.40
C ALA A 76 19.78 -8.03 6.62
N ASP A 77 18.85 -8.78 7.21
CA ASP A 77 19.14 -9.72 8.30
C ASP A 77 20.12 -10.82 7.86
N ASN A 78 19.93 -11.39 6.67
CA ASN A 78 20.82 -12.42 6.14
C ASN A 78 22.20 -11.84 5.81
N ALA A 79 22.24 -10.67 5.19
CA ALA A 79 23.48 -10.00 4.83
C ALA A 79 24.26 -9.57 6.08
N ALA A 80 23.58 -9.11 7.14
CA ALA A 80 24.21 -8.78 8.43
C ALA A 80 24.81 -10.02 9.10
N ARG A 81 24.12 -11.18 9.04
CA ARG A 81 24.66 -12.46 9.55
C ARG A 81 25.87 -12.95 8.77
N GLN A 82 25.88 -12.75 7.44
CA GLN A 82 26.98 -13.18 6.58
C GLN A 82 28.20 -12.27 6.67
N ALA A 83 27.99 -10.98 6.92
CA ALA A 83 29.07 -9.99 6.94
C ALA A 83 29.92 -10.02 8.23
N GLY A 84 29.45 -10.68 9.30
CA GLY A 84 30.20 -10.80 10.56
C GLY A 84 30.48 -9.46 11.22
N GLU A 85 31.73 -9.18 11.61
CA GLU A 85 32.17 -7.86 12.13
C GLU A 85 32.18 -6.75 11.07
N THR A 86 31.97 -7.08 9.79
CA THR A 86 31.90 -6.11 8.71
C THR A 86 30.49 -5.54 8.66
N GLU A 87 30.30 -4.28 9.03
CA GLU A 87 29.01 -3.62 8.92
C GLU A 87 28.53 -3.56 7.46
N LEU A 88 27.23 -3.79 7.25
CA LEU A 88 26.58 -3.51 5.96
C LEU A 88 26.78 -2.04 5.58
N SER A 89 27.36 -1.80 4.40
CA SER A 89 27.58 -0.44 3.94
C SER A 89 26.25 0.22 3.54
N LEU A 90 26.19 1.54 3.68
CA LEU A 90 24.98 2.29 3.32
C LEU A 90 24.68 2.16 1.82
N SER A 91 25.72 2.10 1.00
CA SER A 91 25.59 1.95 -0.45
C SER A 91 25.05 0.56 -0.83
N GLN A 92 25.38 -0.49 -0.08
CA GLN A 92 24.77 -1.81 -0.27
C GLN A 92 23.30 -1.79 0.12
N LEU A 93 23.00 -1.21 1.29
CA LEU A 93 21.64 -1.07 1.78
C LEU A 93 20.77 -0.25 0.83
N GLU A 94 21.28 0.86 0.29
CA GLU A 94 20.59 1.75 -0.66
C GLU A 94 20.48 1.13 -2.06
N GLY A 95 21.53 0.48 -2.54
CA GLY A 95 21.56 -0.20 -3.83
C GLY A 95 20.52 -1.31 -3.88
N TYR A 96 20.52 -2.20 -2.88
CA TYR A 96 19.54 -3.28 -2.81
C TYR A 96 18.11 -2.74 -2.70
N ALA A 97 17.90 -1.75 -1.83
CA ALA A 97 16.65 -1.01 -1.71
C ALA A 97 16.10 -0.52 -3.06
N ARG A 98 16.96 0.13 -3.86
CA ARG A 98 16.63 0.71 -5.15
C ARG A 98 16.35 -0.38 -6.19
N ASP A 99 17.19 -1.40 -6.25
CA ASP A 99 17.03 -2.53 -7.17
C ASP A 99 15.74 -3.31 -6.87
N LEU A 100 15.44 -3.50 -5.59
CA LEU A 100 14.25 -4.17 -5.11
C LEU A 100 12.97 -3.41 -5.46
N ALA A 101 12.99 -2.07 -5.37
CA ALA A 101 11.90 -1.23 -5.80
C ALA A 101 11.76 -1.19 -7.34
N ALA A 102 12.88 -1.10 -8.07
CA ALA A 102 12.89 -1.12 -9.53
C ALA A 102 12.35 -2.45 -10.09
N ALA A 103 12.74 -3.58 -9.51
CA ALA A 103 12.25 -4.92 -9.87
C ALA A 103 10.73 -5.07 -9.67
N ARG A 104 10.14 -4.29 -8.77
CA ARG A 104 8.68 -4.22 -8.56
C ARG A 104 7.98 -3.13 -9.38
N GLY A 105 8.71 -2.36 -10.19
CA GLY A 105 8.15 -1.25 -10.97
C GLY A 105 7.91 0.04 -10.17
N HIS A 106 8.60 0.19 -9.04
CA HIS A 106 8.37 1.22 -8.03
C HIS A 106 9.61 2.08 -7.75
N SER A 107 10.42 2.40 -8.75
CA SER A 107 11.63 3.23 -8.60
C SER A 107 11.39 4.60 -7.93
N TYR A 108 10.15 5.12 -7.99
CA TYR A 108 9.72 6.36 -7.36
C TYR A 108 9.50 6.28 -5.84
N TRP A 109 9.62 5.09 -5.23
CA TRP A 109 9.51 4.91 -3.78
C TRP A 109 10.66 5.51 -2.98
N TYR A 110 11.75 5.86 -3.66
CA TYR A 110 12.90 6.53 -3.07
C TYR A 110 12.90 8.02 -3.39
N SER A 111 13.23 8.83 -2.39
CA SER A 111 13.47 10.26 -2.58
C SER A 111 14.89 10.47 -3.12
N ASN A 112 15.18 11.64 -3.69
CA ASN A 112 16.55 12.01 -4.11
C ASN A 112 17.54 12.18 -2.93
N ARG A 113 17.15 11.81 -1.70
CA ARG A 113 18.00 11.90 -0.50
C ARG A 113 18.61 10.54 -0.24
N ALA A 114 19.92 10.51 0.03
CA ALA A 114 20.60 9.28 0.42
C ALA A 114 20.05 8.76 1.77
N LEU A 115 20.19 7.45 2.00
CA LEU A 115 20.01 6.91 3.34
C LEU A 115 21.07 7.54 4.28
N LEU A 116 20.75 7.69 5.57
CA LEU A 116 21.72 8.20 6.57
C LEU A 116 22.20 7.07 7.50
N LYS A 117 23.33 7.26 8.22
CA LYS A 117 23.85 6.35 9.27
C LYS A 117 24.02 7.04 10.63
N ASN A 118 23.76 6.34 11.74
CA ASN A 118 24.13 6.80 13.09
C ASN A 118 25.64 6.60 13.33
N ALA A 119 26.14 7.03 14.49
CA ALA A 119 27.56 6.90 14.86
C ALA A 119 28.04 5.44 14.97
N GLN A 120 27.10 4.50 15.05
CA GLN A 120 27.29 3.04 15.11
C GLN A 120 27.09 2.39 13.74
N GLY A 121 27.06 3.18 12.66
CA GLY A 121 27.00 2.67 11.29
C GLY A 121 25.67 2.03 10.87
N GLU A 122 24.65 2.06 11.72
CA GLU A 122 23.31 1.57 11.43
C GLU A 122 22.50 2.63 10.66
N PRO A 123 21.47 2.25 9.87
CA PRO A 123 20.58 3.22 9.23
C PRO A 123 20.06 4.27 10.23
N GLN A 124 20.35 5.55 9.98
CA GLN A 124 19.87 6.65 10.79
C GLN A 124 18.41 6.94 10.46
N VAL A 125 17.58 6.75 11.47
CA VAL A 125 16.15 6.87 11.37
C VAL A 125 15.76 8.21 12.00
N ASN A 126 15.68 9.26 11.17
CA ASN A 126 15.62 10.66 11.63
C ASN A 126 14.25 11.31 11.46
N ASP A 127 13.47 10.87 10.47
CA ASP A 127 12.15 11.43 10.23
C ASP A 127 11.13 10.58 10.99
N THR A 128 10.31 11.26 11.78
CA THR A 128 9.26 10.60 12.57
C THR A 128 7.88 11.05 12.14
N ALA A 129 6.93 10.13 12.10
CA ALA A 129 5.52 10.44 11.96
C ALA A 129 4.72 9.79 13.10
N VAL A 130 3.73 10.52 13.60
CA VAL A 130 2.79 9.98 14.59
C VAL A 130 1.61 9.38 13.84
N MET A 131 1.21 8.17 14.22
CA MET A 131 0.04 7.52 13.65
C MET A 131 -0.72 6.70 14.68
N ALA A 132 -2.02 6.50 14.43
CA ALA A 132 -2.84 5.59 15.19
C ALA A 132 -3.01 4.28 14.42
N LEU A 133 -2.69 3.16 15.06
CA LEU A 133 -2.89 1.84 14.48
C LEU A 133 -4.39 1.46 14.52
N GLU A 134 -4.85 0.75 13.49
CA GLU A 134 -6.18 0.11 13.53
C GLU A 134 -6.18 -1.08 14.49
N LYS A 135 -5.09 -1.85 14.50
CA LYS A 135 -4.85 -2.97 15.42
C LYS A 135 -3.74 -2.60 16.39
N PRO A 136 -4.03 -2.40 17.68
CA PRO A 136 -3.04 -2.05 18.68
C PRO A 136 -1.92 -3.10 18.78
N LEU A 137 -0.71 -2.64 19.10
CA LEU A 137 0.44 -3.48 19.42
C LEU A 137 0.55 -3.58 20.93
N ASP A 138 0.18 -4.75 21.47
CA ASP A 138 0.18 -5.00 22.92
C ASP A 138 -0.61 -3.93 23.69
N GLY A 139 -1.82 -3.62 23.21
CA GLY A 139 -2.70 -2.60 23.78
C GLY A 139 -2.36 -1.15 23.42
N ILE A 140 -1.19 -0.88 22.83
CA ILE A 140 -0.78 0.47 22.44
C ILE A 140 -1.23 0.76 21.00
N ARG A 141 -2.06 1.80 20.85
CA ARG A 141 -2.63 2.21 19.55
C ARG A 141 -1.84 3.33 18.89
N ASP A 142 -1.50 4.35 19.67
CA ASP A 142 -0.82 5.54 19.17
C ASP A 142 0.69 5.32 19.23
N ILE A 143 1.32 5.43 18.07
CA ILE A 143 2.74 5.12 17.90
C ILE A 143 3.44 6.26 17.18
N LYS A 144 4.75 6.25 17.31
CA LYS A 144 5.64 7.05 16.48
C LYS A 144 6.42 6.11 15.58
N ILE A 145 6.23 6.23 14.27
CA ILE A 145 7.10 5.58 13.30
C ILE A 145 8.31 6.47 13.09
N SER A 146 9.48 5.88 13.04
CA SER A 146 10.69 6.53 12.57
C SER A 146 11.12 5.82 11.29
N TYR A 147 11.48 6.54 10.24
CA TYR A 147 11.97 5.96 8.99
C TYR A 147 13.22 6.68 8.46
N ASN A 148 13.98 6.01 7.60
CA ASN A 148 15.16 6.57 6.96
C ASN A 148 14.77 7.51 5.80
N ARG A 149 15.45 8.66 5.68
CA ARG A 149 15.19 9.74 4.71
C ARG A 149 15.25 9.36 3.23
N GLY A 150 15.87 8.23 2.90
CA GLY A 150 15.88 7.72 1.53
C GLY A 150 14.50 7.27 1.03
N LEU A 151 13.57 6.95 1.92
CA LEU A 151 12.22 6.54 1.56
C LEU A 151 11.28 7.73 1.40
N ALA A 152 10.33 7.62 0.47
CA ALA A 152 9.21 8.54 0.41
C ALA A 152 8.39 8.45 1.72
N SER A 153 8.10 9.60 2.34
CA SER A 153 7.48 9.66 3.68
C SER A 153 6.16 8.88 3.80
N HIS A 154 5.33 8.92 2.76
CA HIS A 154 4.04 8.21 2.72
C HIS A 154 4.19 6.68 2.71
N LEU A 155 5.33 6.15 2.25
CA LEU A 155 5.55 4.71 2.11
C LEU A 155 5.72 4.05 3.48
N ALA A 156 6.41 4.72 4.42
CA ALA A 156 6.58 4.22 5.78
C ALA A 156 5.25 4.16 6.54
N ASP A 157 4.42 5.22 6.47
CA ASP A 157 3.07 5.21 7.06
C ASP A 157 2.21 4.11 6.43
N SER A 158 2.22 4.01 5.11
CA SER A 158 1.44 3.01 4.38
C SER A 158 1.84 1.58 4.76
N ALA A 159 3.14 1.29 4.84
CA ALA A 159 3.62 -0.03 5.23
C ALA A 159 3.13 -0.42 6.61
N VAL A 160 3.28 0.46 7.60
CA VAL A 160 2.86 0.18 8.98
C VAL A 160 1.34 0.06 9.07
N ARG A 161 0.60 0.92 8.36
CA ARG A 161 -0.86 0.84 8.26
C ARG A 161 -1.33 -0.50 7.68
N TYR A 162 -0.64 -1.01 6.65
CA TYR A 162 -1.01 -2.25 5.96
C TYR A 162 -0.48 -3.53 6.60
N GLY A 163 0.26 -3.44 7.72
CA GLY A 163 0.59 -4.61 8.52
C GLY A 163 2.08 -4.83 8.77
N TYR A 164 2.97 -4.02 8.18
CA TYR A 164 4.40 -4.08 8.49
C TYR A 164 4.64 -3.64 9.94
N ARG A 165 5.57 -4.32 10.64
CA ARG A 165 5.82 -4.13 12.07
C ARG A 165 7.25 -3.73 12.40
N GLY A 166 7.88 -3.00 11.49
CA GLY A 166 9.22 -2.45 11.67
C GLY A 166 10.34 -3.45 11.42
N GLY A 167 11.54 -2.92 11.25
CA GLY A 167 12.74 -3.61 10.79
C GLY A 167 13.90 -2.64 10.55
N TRP A 168 14.61 -2.78 9.45
CA TRP A 168 15.81 -1.98 9.16
C TRP A 168 15.48 -0.56 8.67
N LEU A 169 14.42 -0.41 7.88
CA LEU A 169 14.08 0.87 7.24
C LEU A 169 13.05 1.70 8.01
N VAL A 170 12.20 1.04 8.81
CA VAL A 170 11.19 1.69 9.64
C VAL A 170 11.24 1.07 11.02
N LYS A 171 11.25 1.91 12.03
CA LYS A 171 11.18 1.55 13.44
C LYS A 171 9.87 2.04 14.02
N ILE A 172 9.26 1.26 14.90
CA ILE A 172 7.99 1.61 15.55
C ILE A 172 8.29 1.83 17.04
N TYR A 173 7.90 2.99 17.54
CA TYR A 173 8.09 3.38 18.93
C TYR A 173 6.78 3.75 19.62
N THR A 174 6.78 3.70 20.93
CA THR A 174 5.81 4.42 21.76
C THR A 174 5.92 5.93 21.51
N LEU A 175 4.86 6.70 21.81
CA LEU A 175 4.86 8.16 21.60
C LEU A 175 6.01 8.88 22.31
N ASP A 176 6.36 8.40 23.50
CA ASP A 176 7.46 8.89 24.33
C ASP A 176 8.85 8.40 23.88
N MET A 177 8.90 7.55 22.85
CA MET A 177 10.12 6.96 22.27
C MET A 177 10.96 6.13 23.26
N ARG A 178 10.38 5.73 24.40
CA ARG A 178 11.11 4.91 25.40
C ARG A 178 11.15 3.44 25.02
N GLN A 179 10.21 2.98 24.21
CA GLN A 179 10.12 1.59 23.79
C GLN A 179 10.05 1.47 22.27
N GLU A 180 10.75 0.47 21.74
CA GLU A 180 10.70 0.03 20.35
C GLU A 180 9.89 -1.28 20.27
N TRP A 181 9.11 -1.46 19.20
CA TRP A 181 8.45 -2.72 18.93
C TRP A 181 9.45 -3.73 18.34
N ASP A 182 9.74 -4.80 19.08
CA ASP A 182 10.54 -5.92 18.59
C ASP A 182 9.64 -6.85 17.78
N LYS A 183 9.71 -6.75 16.44
CA LYS A 183 8.95 -7.60 15.51
C LYS A 183 9.20 -9.09 15.73
N LYS A 184 10.41 -9.51 16.11
CA LYS A 184 10.79 -10.92 16.27
C LYS A 184 10.23 -11.49 17.56
N ARG A 185 10.21 -10.69 18.62
CA ARG A 185 9.69 -11.10 19.94
C ARG A 185 8.23 -10.72 20.18
N HIS A 186 7.62 -10.01 19.23
CA HIS A 186 6.24 -9.49 19.30
C HIS A 186 5.94 -8.76 20.62
N ARG A 187 6.86 -7.90 21.07
CA ARG A 187 6.72 -7.15 22.32
C ARG A 187 7.48 -5.82 22.28
N TRP A 188 7.08 -4.92 23.15
CA TRP A 188 7.83 -3.69 23.41
C TRP A 188 9.14 -4.00 24.16
N VAL A 189 10.24 -3.45 23.67
CA VAL A 189 11.56 -3.52 24.32
C VAL A 189 12.06 -2.11 24.58
N ALA A 190 12.94 -1.93 25.56
CA ALA A 190 13.56 -0.64 25.79
C ALA A 190 14.25 -0.18 24.50
N ALA A 191 13.90 1.01 24.02
CA ALA A 191 14.55 1.59 22.86
C ALA A 191 16.04 1.73 23.20
N GLN A 192 16.92 1.20 22.34
CA GLN A 192 18.33 1.52 22.46
C GLN A 192 18.43 3.03 22.31
N LYS A 193 19.09 3.70 23.27
CA LYS A 193 19.27 5.16 23.20
C LYS A 193 19.96 5.45 21.87
N THR A 194 19.20 5.96 20.91
CA THR A 194 19.74 6.66 19.75
C THR A 194 20.47 7.87 20.34
N GLN A 195 21.76 7.71 20.62
CA GLN A 195 22.58 8.83 21.07
C GLN A 195 22.61 9.84 19.92
N GLY A 196 21.95 10.97 20.14
CA GLY A 196 22.13 12.16 19.35
C GLY A 196 20.84 12.72 18.79
N ILE A 197 20.16 13.55 19.59
CA ILE A 197 19.78 14.92 19.21
C ILE A 197 19.85 15.79 20.48
N ASN A 198 20.90 16.60 20.58
CA ASN A 198 20.81 17.97 21.08
C ASN A 198 20.60 18.87 19.87
#